data_AF-A0A183CDW0-F1
#
_entry.id   AF-A0A183CDW0-F1
#
_cell.length_a   1.000
_cell.length_b   1.000
_cell.length_c   1.000
_cell.angle_alpha   90.00
_cell.angle_beta   90.00
_cell.angle_gamma   90.00
#
_symmetry.space_group_name_H-M   'P 1'
#
loop_
_entity.id
_entity.type
_entity.pdbx_description
1 polymer ?
#
loop_
_entity_poly.entity_id
_entity_poly.type
_entity_poly.pdbx_seq_one_letter_code
_entity_poly.pdbx_strand_id
1 'polypeptide(L)'
;MLLNFSDFSEKSCTGEYAFTFLSDRYMLSSEVSRTKFTQSLEDCLAECLNGGGGTMLCRSVSFNRTDGGCHLSEQNQLSKPSAIRVNNNPNFRIDYYENNCYNNSFTFTSTCEPGGIRVRVDSRIPYTGALYGLYDFFSCRIEPKESKQFEYLFPYPQNSKNCSDSMRIAGQDVLLEVVLSTDGVEPLYFITADDLTYQAKSLQQQLIVLGGDTLIRRRLVVVNSEEELRYYVKTGEVPRPAGA
;
A
#
# COMPACT_ATOMS: atom_id res chain seq x y z
N MET A 1 -30.97 1.78 -28.94
CA MET A 1 -31.31 0.66 -28.04
C MET A 1 -30.24 0.64 -26.97
N LEU A 2 -30.55 1.18 -25.80
CA LEU A 2 -29.62 1.29 -24.66
C LEU A 2 -29.63 -0.06 -23.94
N LEU A 3 -28.46 -0.69 -23.77
CA LEU A 3 -28.31 -1.86 -22.91
C LEU A 3 -27.79 -1.40 -21.55
N ASN A 4 -28.66 -1.52 -20.55
CA ASN A 4 -28.37 -1.33 -19.13
C ASN A 4 -27.45 -2.46 -18.64
N PHE A 5 -26.26 -2.12 -18.17
CA PHE A 5 -25.46 -2.99 -17.30
C PHE A 5 -25.66 -2.55 -15.85
N SER A 6 -26.63 -3.19 -15.18
CA SER A 6 -26.74 -3.10 -13.73
C SER A 6 -25.92 -4.22 -13.09
N ASP A 7 -25.04 -3.78 -12.18
CA ASP A 7 -24.40 -4.51 -11.09
C ASP A 7 -23.02 -5.17 -11.35
N PHE A 8 -21.98 -4.34 -11.30
CA PHE A 8 -20.59 -4.71 -11.04
C PHE A 8 -20.09 -3.89 -9.85
N SER A 9 -20.59 -4.19 -8.65
CA SER A 9 -20.04 -3.63 -7.42
C SER A 9 -18.71 -4.31 -7.06
N GLU A 10 -17.67 -3.48 -6.83
CA GLU A 10 -16.33 -3.78 -6.26
C GLU A 10 -15.18 -4.30 -7.15
N LYS A 11 -14.98 -3.77 -8.36
CA LYS A 11 -13.64 -3.72 -8.97
C LYS A 11 -13.29 -2.31 -9.40
N SER A 12 -12.75 -1.52 -8.46
CA SER A 12 -12.22 -0.19 -8.77
C SER A 12 -10.78 -0.35 -9.26
N CYS A 13 -10.59 -0.29 -10.58
CA CYS A 13 -9.28 0.03 -11.13
C CYS A 13 -9.00 1.48 -10.76
N THR A 14 -7.95 1.75 -10.01
CA THR A 14 -7.59 3.11 -9.58
C THR A 14 -6.88 3.91 -10.67
N GLY A 15 -6.33 3.23 -11.70
CA GLY A 15 -5.68 3.86 -12.86
C GLY A 15 -6.63 4.21 -14.00
N GLU A 16 -6.18 5.11 -14.90
CA GLU A 16 -6.93 5.50 -16.12
C GLU A 16 -7.16 4.32 -17.09
N TYR A 17 -6.35 3.27 -16.97
CA TYR A 17 -6.39 2.08 -17.82
C TYR A 17 -6.27 0.79 -16.99
N ALA A 18 -6.96 -0.25 -17.46
CA ALA A 18 -6.99 -1.55 -16.81
C ALA A 18 -5.71 -2.38 -17.01
N PHE A 19 -4.95 -2.11 -18.08
CA PHE A 19 -3.74 -2.87 -18.40
C PHE A 19 -2.57 -2.02 -18.88
N THR A 20 -1.38 -2.28 -18.33
CA THR A 20 -0.11 -1.76 -18.88
C THR A 20 0.35 -2.67 -20.02
N PHE A 21 0.68 -2.09 -21.18
CA PHE A 21 1.11 -2.83 -22.36
C PHE A 21 2.63 -2.79 -22.54
N LEU A 22 3.26 -3.95 -22.70
CA LEU A 22 4.65 -4.08 -23.12
C LEU A 22 4.76 -4.93 -24.39
N SER A 23 5.14 -4.27 -25.48
CA SER A 23 5.27 -4.90 -26.80
C SER A 23 6.41 -5.92 -26.83
N ASP A 24 6.22 -6.99 -27.61
CA ASP A 24 7.24 -8.03 -27.87
C ASP A 24 7.82 -8.62 -26.59
N ARG A 25 6.98 -8.77 -25.57
CA ARG A 25 7.33 -9.40 -24.30
C ARG A 25 6.35 -10.50 -23.95
N TYR A 26 6.79 -11.41 -23.10
CA TYR A 26 5.93 -12.47 -22.58
C TYR A 26 6.46 -13.02 -21.25
N MET A 27 5.55 -13.57 -20.46
CA MET A 27 5.85 -14.30 -19.23
C MET A 27 6.42 -15.68 -19.58
N LEU A 28 7.52 -16.07 -18.96
CA LEU A 28 8.11 -17.40 -19.10
C LEU A 28 7.09 -18.48 -18.76
N SER A 29 7.07 -19.57 -19.53
CA SER A 29 6.07 -20.64 -19.39
C SER A 29 6.02 -21.30 -18.00
N SER A 30 7.12 -21.24 -17.23
CA SER A 30 7.15 -21.74 -15.84
C SER A 30 6.27 -20.92 -14.89
N GLU A 31 6.06 -19.63 -15.20
CA GLU A 31 5.25 -18.72 -14.40
C GLU A 31 3.84 -18.52 -14.99
N VAL A 32 3.51 -19.23 -16.07
CA VAL A 32 2.15 -19.22 -16.63
C VAL A 32 1.28 -20.15 -15.82
N SER A 33 0.32 -19.58 -15.10
CA SER A 33 -0.62 -20.32 -14.26
C SER A 33 -1.69 -21.04 -15.09
N ARG A 34 -2.13 -20.44 -16.20
CA ARG A 34 -3.17 -21.01 -17.06
C ARG A 34 -3.00 -20.57 -18.51
N THR A 35 -3.26 -21.48 -19.46
CA THR A 35 -3.36 -21.14 -20.88
C THR A 35 -4.76 -21.43 -21.40
N LYS A 36 -5.31 -20.50 -22.20
CA LYS A 36 -6.59 -20.62 -22.90
C LYS A 36 -6.38 -20.16 -24.34
N PHE A 37 -7.17 -20.66 -25.29
CA PHE A 37 -7.17 -20.12 -26.65
C PHE A 37 -8.41 -19.24 -26.81
N THR A 38 -8.22 -17.99 -27.21
CA THR A 38 -9.28 -17.01 -27.44
C THR A 38 -9.23 -16.48 -28.87
N GLN A 39 -10.36 -15.96 -29.35
CA GLN A 39 -10.45 -15.43 -30.71
C GLN A 39 -9.93 -13.99 -30.81
N SER A 40 -9.92 -13.27 -29.69
CA SER A 40 -9.54 -11.87 -29.61
C SER A 40 -8.69 -11.57 -28.38
N LEU A 41 -8.00 -10.44 -28.41
CA LEU A 41 -7.25 -9.92 -27.26
C LEU A 41 -8.23 -9.53 -26.14
N GLU A 42 -9.35 -8.92 -26.51
CA GLU A 42 -10.39 -8.45 -25.61
C GLU A 42 -10.94 -9.59 -24.75
N ASP A 43 -11.21 -10.74 -25.36
CA ASP A 43 -11.64 -11.95 -24.63
C ASP A 43 -10.57 -12.42 -23.65
N CYS A 44 -9.29 -12.40 -24.08
CA CYS A 44 -8.17 -12.81 -23.24
C CYS A 44 -7.98 -11.89 -22.02
N LEU A 45 -8.10 -10.57 -22.22
CA LEU A 45 -8.02 -9.58 -21.14
C LEU A 45 -9.23 -9.68 -20.20
N ALA A 46 -10.43 -9.91 -20.73
CA ALA A 46 -11.64 -10.12 -19.93
C ALA A 46 -11.53 -11.36 -19.03
N GLU A 47 -10.94 -12.45 -19.52
CA GLU A 47 -10.66 -13.62 -18.70
C GLU A 47 -9.75 -13.28 -17.52
N CYS A 48 -8.73 -12.46 -17.73
CA CYS A 48 -7.84 -12.01 -16.67
C CYS A 48 -8.57 -11.11 -15.64
N LEU A 49 -9.37 -10.14 -16.11
CA LEU A 49 -10.16 -9.27 -15.23
C LEU A 49 -11.19 -10.04 -14.41
N ASN A 50 -11.77 -11.11 -14.97
CA ASN A 50 -12.70 -12.00 -14.29
C ASN A 50 -12.02 -13.02 -13.35
N GLY A 51 -10.72 -12.86 -13.07
CA GLY A 51 -9.96 -13.74 -12.18
C GLY A 51 -9.74 -15.14 -12.77
N GLY A 52 -9.62 -15.25 -14.10
CA GLY A 52 -9.49 -16.53 -14.79
C GLY A 52 -10.66 -17.48 -14.52
N GLY A 53 -11.88 -16.97 -14.33
CA GLY A 53 -13.03 -17.75 -13.88
C GLY A 53 -13.17 -17.85 -12.36
N GLY A 54 -12.62 -16.88 -11.62
CA GLY A 54 -12.70 -16.79 -10.15
C GLY A 54 -11.76 -17.72 -9.38
N THR A 55 -10.93 -18.50 -10.05
CA THR A 55 -10.07 -19.53 -9.43
C THR A 55 -8.63 -19.11 -9.24
N MET A 56 -8.18 -18.01 -9.87
CA MET A 56 -6.81 -17.52 -9.76
C MET A 56 -6.76 -16.00 -9.80
N LEU A 57 -5.69 -15.44 -9.26
CA LEU A 57 -5.48 -14.00 -9.23
C LEU A 57 -4.62 -13.58 -10.43
N CYS A 58 -5.24 -13.34 -11.60
CA CYS A 58 -4.52 -13.04 -12.86
C CYS A 58 -3.88 -11.65 -12.89
N ARG A 59 -2.56 -11.56 -12.69
CA ARG A 59 -1.77 -10.31 -12.61
C ARG A 59 -1.23 -9.87 -13.95
N SER A 60 -1.03 -10.82 -14.86
CA SER A 60 -0.56 -10.51 -16.20
C SER A 60 -1.04 -11.53 -17.22
N VAL A 61 -0.93 -11.14 -18.48
CA VAL A 61 -1.34 -11.91 -19.64
C VAL A 61 -0.26 -11.80 -20.71
N SER A 62 0.14 -12.92 -21.30
CA SER A 62 0.85 -12.92 -22.58
C SER A 62 -0.10 -13.43 -23.67
N PHE A 63 -0.37 -12.60 -24.67
CA PHE A 63 -1.30 -12.93 -25.75
C PHE A 63 -0.55 -13.13 -27.05
N ASN A 64 -0.61 -14.34 -27.58
CA ASN A 64 -0.08 -14.71 -28.88
C ASN A 64 -1.15 -14.52 -29.96
N ARG A 65 -0.99 -13.48 -30.77
CA ARG A 65 -1.90 -13.15 -31.88
C ARG A 65 -1.79 -14.12 -33.05
N THR A 66 -0.71 -14.91 -33.13
CA THR A 66 -0.51 -15.87 -34.22
C THR A 66 -1.46 -17.06 -34.12
N ASP A 67 -1.72 -17.56 -32.90
CA ASP A 67 -2.56 -18.74 -32.65
C ASP A 67 -3.74 -18.49 -31.70
N GLY A 68 -3.87 -17.30 -31.14
CA GLY A 68 -4.89 -16.95 -30.14
C GLY A 68 -4.55 -17.44 -28.72
N GLY A 69 -3.29 -17.83 -28.46
CA GLY A 69 -2.83 -18.28 -27.15
C GLY A 69 -2.88 -17.17 -26.10
N CYS A 70 -3.71 -17.37 -25.08
CA CYS A 70 -3.89 -16.50 -23.93
C CYS A 70 -3.24 -17.14 -22.70
N HIS A 71 -2.04 -16.67 -22.34
CA HIS A 71 -1.25 -17.18 -21.23
C HIS A 71 -1.42 -16.27 -20.01
N LEU A 72 -2.23 -16.70 -19.05
CA LEU A 72 -2.57 -15.97 -17.85
C LEU A 72 -1.61 -16.35 -16.71
N SER A 73 -1.14 -15.36 -15.95
CA SER A 73 -0.19 -15.56 -14.86
C SER A 73 -0.65 -14.87 -13.58
N GLU A 74 -0.38 -15.51 -12.44
CA GLU A 74 -0.46 -14.89 -11.10
C GLU A 74 0.77 -14.07 -10.74
N GLN A 75 1.71 -13.91 -11.67
CA GLN A 75 2.93 -13.14 -11.53
C GLN A 75 2.91 -11.93 -12.47
N ASN A 76 3.72 -10.92 -12.16
CA ASN A 76 3.96 -9.77 -13.03
C ASN A 76 5.43 -9.32 -12.95
N GLN A 77 5.78 -8.19 -13.59
CA GLN A 77 7.12 -7.62 -13.57
C GLN A 77 7.65 -7.40 -12.16
N LEU A 78 6.78 -7.00 -11.22
CA LEU A 78 7.18 -6.81 -9.82
C LEU A 78 7.52 -8.14 -9.14
N SER A 79 6.64 -9.15 -9.27
CA SER A 79 6.80 -10.40 -8.51
C SER A 79 7.84 -11.36 -9.11
N LYS A 80 8.00 -11.37 -10.44
CA LYS A 80 8.97 -12.19 -11.17
C LYS A 80 9.60 -11.44 -12.37
N PRO A 81 10.41 -10.39 -12.13
CA PRO A 81 11.00 -9.58 -13.21
C PRO A 81 11.85 -10.41 -14.18
N SER A 82 12.62 -11.38 -13.65
CA SER A 82 13.48 -12.25 -14.45
C SER A 82 12.72 -13.25 -15.35
N ALA A 83 11.43 -13.44 -15.10
CA ALA A 83 10.57 -14.30 -15.91
C ALA A 83 10.00 -13.57 -17.14
N ILE A 84 10.09 -12.24 -17.20
CA ILE A 84 9.66 -11.49 -18.38
C ILE A 84 10.75 -11.57 -19.45
N ARG A 85 10.39 -12.14 -20.60
CA ARG A 85 11.29 -12.36 -21.73
C ARG A 85 10.94 -11.44 -22.88
N VAL A 86 11.95 -11.02 -23.62
CA VAL A 86 11.79 -10.30 -24.89
C VAL A 86 11.66 -11.33 -26.00
N ASN A 87 10.65 -11.17 -26.83
CA ASN A 87 10.46 -11.97 -28.02
C ASN A 87 11.34 -11.44 -29.15
N ASN A 88 12.34 -12.24 -29.55
CA ASN A 88 13.21 -11.92 -30.68
C ASN A 88 12.77 -12.62 -31.97
N ASN A 89 11.66 -13.38 -31.95
CA ASN A 89 11.20 -14.12 -33.11
C ASN A 89 10.07 -13.36 -33.83
N PRO A 90 10.31 -12.84 -35.05
CA PRO A 90 9.32 -12.04 -35.77
C PRO A 90 8.09 -12.84 -36.21
N ASN A 91 8.15 -14.18 -36.19
CA ASN A 91 7.03 -15.04 -36.57
C ASN A 91 6.02 -15.25 -35.43
N PHE A 92 6.40 -14.94 -34.19
CA PHE A 92 5.52 -15.04 -33.04
C PHE A 92 5.10 -13.63 -32.64
N ARG A 93 3.83 -13.30 -32.81
CA ARG A 93 3.30 -11.99 -32.41
C ARG A 93 2.74 -12.10 -31.02
N ILE A 94 3.62 -12.13 -30.03
CA ILE A 94 3.25 -12.23 -28.61
C ILE A 94 3.54 -10.92 -27.90
N ASP A 95 2.54 -10.47 -27.16
CA ASP A 95 2.55 -9.23 -26.40
C ASP A 95 2.21 -9.49 -24.93
N TYR A 96 2.72 -8.64 -24.04
CA TYR A 96 2.51 -8.77 -22.60
C TYR A 96 1.68 -7.61 -22.05
N TYR A 97 0.75 -7.95 -21.17
CA TYR A 97 -0.21 -7.04 -20.56
C TYR A 97 -0.24 -7.25 -19.04
N GLU A 98 0.03 -6.21 -18.26
CA GLU A 98 -0.11 -6.26 -16.80
C GLU A 98 -1.48 -5.77 -16.39
N ASN A 99 -2.18 -6.51 -15.55
CA ASN A 99 -3.47 -6.12 -15.02
C ASN A 99 -3.25 -5.13 -13.87
N ASN A 100 -3.74 -3.89 -14.02
CA ASN A 100 -3.65 -2.83 -13.03
C ASN A 100 -4.92 -2.74 -12.16
N CYS A 101 -5.98 -3.47 -12.49
CA CYS A 101 -7.23 -3.53 -11.72
C CYS A 101 -7.12 -4.36 -10.44
N TYR A 102 -5.92 -4.39 -9.85
CA TYR A 102 -5.62 -5.10 -8.63
C TYR A 102 -6.10 -4.31 -7.42
N ASN A 103 -7.22 -4.77 -6.86
CA ASN A 103 -7.66 -4.33 -5.54
C ASN A 103 -6.54 -4.62 -4.52
N ASN A 104 -6.14 -3.60 -3.76
CA ASN A 104 -5.00 -3.53 -2.84
C ASN A 104 -4.48 -4.90 -2.37
N SER A 105 -3.42 -5.39 -3.03
CA SER A 105 -2.71 -6.60 -2.58
C SER A 105 -2.05 -6.41 -1.22
N PHE A 106 -1.96 -5.15 -0.76
CA PHE A 106 -1.26 -4.73 0.44
C PHE A 106 -2.22 -4.03 1.41
N THR A 107 -2.19 -4.45 2.67
CA THR A 107 -2.90 -3.80 3.78
C THR A 107 -1.87 -3.19 4.71
N PHE A 108 -2.01 -1.90 5.02
CA PHE A 108 -1.12 -1.18 5.91
C PHE A 108 -1.75 -1.07 7.30
N THR A 109 -0.95 -1.33 8.33
CA THR A 109 -1.31 -1.03 9.72
C THR A 109 -0.15 -0.30 10.39
N SER A 110 -0.45 0.64 11.29
CA SER A 110 0.57 1.39 12.02
C SER A 110 0.35 1.32 13.53
N THR A 111 1.42 1.06 14.27
CA THR A 111 1.43 1.09 15.74
C THR A 111 2.41 2.13 16.23
N CYS A 112 2.00 2.95 17.19
CA CYS A 112 2.85 3.97 17.80
C CYS A 112 3.65 3.35 18.95
N GLU A 113 4.97 3.41 18.87
CA GLU A 113 5.89 2.89 19.89
C GLU A 113 6.71 4.05 20.50
N PRO A 114 7.29 3.90 21.70
CA PRO A 114 8.13 4.96 22.30
C PRO A 114 9.34 5.34 21.43
N GLY A 115 9.85 4.41 20.62
CA GLY A 115 11.00 4.62 19.75
C GLY A 115 10.67 5.15 18.36
N GLY A 116 9.39 5.15 17.95
CA GLY A 116 8.98 5.50 16.58
C GLY A 116 7.61 4.98 16.19
N ILE A 117 7.32 4.99 14.90
CA ILE A 117 6.07 4.44 14.34
C ILE A 117 6.40 3.15 13.61
N ARG A 118 5.82 2.03 14.06
CA ARG A 118 5.94 0.74 13.37
C ARG A 118 4.86 0.64 12.31
N VAL A 119 5.27 0.54 11.05
CA VAL A 119 4.36 0.27 9.93
C VAL A 119 4.52 -1.18 9.52
N ARG A 120 3.42 -1.90 9.51
CA ARG A 120 3.31 -3.28 9.03
C ARG A 120 2.52 -3.31 7.74
N VAL A 121 3.00 -4.12 6.81
CA VAL A 121 2.35 -4.38 5.53
C VAL A 121 2.06 -5.87 5.42
N ASP A 122 0.78 -6.19 5.26
CA ASP A 122 0.29 -7.53 4.98
C ASP A 122 -0.05 -7.65 3.50
N SER A 123 0.62 -8.54 2.79
CA SER A 123 0.39 -8.84 1.39
C SER A 123 -0.28 -10.19 1.18
N ARG A 124 -1.18 -10.27 0.20
CA ARG A 124 -1.80 -11.54 -0.21
C ARG A 124 -0.81 -12.49 -0.89
N ILE A 125 0.27 -11.94 -1.47
CA ILE A 125 1.29 -12.68 -2.23
C ILE A 125 2.70 -12.36 -1.72
N PRO A 126 3.70 -13.23 -1.99
CA PRO A 126 5.09 -12.93 -1.64
C PRO A 126 5.55 -11.67 -2.37
N TYR A 127 6.03 -10.68 -1.62
CA TYR A 127 6.53 -9.41 -2.14
C TYR A 127 8.06 -9.34 -2.05
N THR A 128 8.67 -8.84 -3.13
CA THR A 128 10.08 -8.46 -3.19
C THR A 128 10.16 -7.04 -3.69
N GLY A 129 10.80 -6.14 -2.95
CA GLY A 129 10.89 -4.72 -3.30
C GLY A 129 11.40 -3.88 -2.13
N ALA A 130 10.92 -2.65 -2.00
CA ALA A 130 11.31 -1.74 -0.93
C ALA A 130 10.11 -1.06 -0.25
N LEU A 131 10.18 -0.94 1.07
CA LEU A 131 9.33 -0.07 1.88
C LEU A 131 10.21 1.01 2.50
N TYR A 132 9.90 2.28 2.27
CA TYR A 132 10.77 3.38 2.68
C TYR A 132 10.03 4.66 3.03
N GLY A 133 10.70 5.56 3.74
CA GLY A 133 10.17 6.89 4.04
C GLY A 133 10.25 7.81 2.82
N LEU A 134 9.19 8.58 2.56
CA LEU A 134 9.01 9.40 1.34
C LEU A 134 10.22 10.29 0.96
N TYR A 135 10.89 10.90 1.95
CA TYR A 135 11.97 11.85 1.75
C TYR A 135 13.36 11.35 2.21
N ASP A 136 13.47 10.10 2.68
CA ASP A 136 14.72 9.59 3.30
C ASP A 136 15.03 8.15 2.87
N PHE A 137 15.04 7.92 1.55
CA PHE A 137 15.20 6.58 0.99
C PHE A 137 16.49 5.84 1.42
N PHE A 138 17.63 6.53 1.51
CA PHE A 138 18.92 5.85 1.76
C PHE A 138 19.05 5.31 3.17
N SER A 139 18.45 6.01 4.15
CA SER A 139 18.61 5.66 5.55
C SER A 139 17.34 5.08 6.18
N CYS A 140 16.19 5.25 5.53
CA CYS A 140 14.88 4.87 6.03
C CYS A 140 14.19 3.84 5.14
N ARG A 141 14.73 2.62 5.07
CA ARG A 141 14.13 1.58 4.24
C ARG A 141 14.36 0.16 4.75
N ILE A 142 13.52 -0.73 4.24
CA ILE A 142 13.72 -2.18 4.25
C ILE A 142 13.47 -2.74 2.85
N GLU A 143 14.09 -3.88 2.56
CA GLU A 143 13.96 -4.58 1.28
C GLU A 143 13.44 -6.01 1.53
N PRO A 144 12.11 -6.21 1.65
CA PRO A 144 11.54 -7.54 1.80
C PRO A 144 11.89 -8.42 0.59
N LYS A 145 12.09 -9.71 0.82
CA LYS A 145 12.36 -10.70 -0.23
C LYS A 145 11.38 -11.85 -0.09
N GLU A 146 10.57 -12.07 -1.12
CA GLU A 146 9.51 -13.08 -1.18
C GLU A 146 8.67 -13.18 0.11
N SER A 147 8.35 -12.03 0.71
CA SER A 147 7.72 -11.95 2.03
C SER A 147 6.26 -11.52 1.92
N LYS A 148 5.34 -12.24 2.57
CA LYS A 148 3.92 -11.87 2.65
C LYS A 148 3.62 -10.88 3.76
N GLN A 149 4.49 -10.81 4.76
CA GLN A 149 4.36 -9.92 5.90
C GLN A 149 5.71 -9.29 6.17
N PHE A 150 5.74 -7.98 6.28
CA PHE A 150 6.95 -7.24 6.60
C PHE A 150 6.58 -5.96 7.35
N GLU A 151 7.49 -5.50 8.19
CA GLU A 151 7.27 -4.31 9.01
C GLU A 151 8.59 -3.56 9.20
N TYR A 152 8.47 -2.25 9.39
CA TYR A 152 9.60 -1.39 9.69
C TYR A 152 9.24 -0.40 10.78
N LEU A 153 10.16 -0.23 11.73
CA LEU A 153 10.05 0.81 12.75
C LEU A 153 10.74 2.06 12.22
N PHE A 154 9.95 3.09 11.94
CA PHE A 154 10.41 4.42 11.56
C PHE A 154 10.73 5.18 12.85
N PRO A 155 12.02 5.31 13.23
CA PRO A 155 12.39 5.87 14.52
C PRO A 155 12.08 7.37 14.57
N TYR A 156 11.70 7.89 15.73
CA TYR A 156 11.53 9.34 15.87
C TYR A 156 12.86 10.08 15.69
N PRO A 157 12.84 11.35 15.22
CA PRO A 157 14.06 12.14 14.99
C PRO A 157 14.94 12.33 16.24
N GLN A 158 14.35 12.21 17.43
CA GLN A 158 15.05 12.29 18.72
C GLN A 158 15.92 11.07 19.01
N ASN A 159 15.54 9.91 18.47
CA ASN A 159 16.21 8.62 18.71
C ASN A 159 17.20 8.30 17.59
N SER A 160 16.89 8.71 16.35
CA SER A 160 17.74 8.51 15.18
C SER A 160 17.50 9.61 14.16
N LYS A 161 18.55 10.01 13.45
CA LYS A 161 18.39 10.90 12.29
C LYS A 161 17.82 10.17 11.08
N ASN A 162 17.92 8.84 11.04
CA ASN A 162 17.36 8.04 9.96
C ASN A 162 15.83 8.17 9.98
N CYS A 163 15.22 8.45 8.83
CA CYS A 163 13.78 8.72 8.64
C CYS A 163 13.28 10.11 9.00
N SER A 164 14.15 11.04 9.44
CA SER A 164 13.70 12.33 9.98
C SER A 164 12.92 13.16 8.96
N ASP A 165 13.39 13.18 7.71
CA ASP A 165 12.80 14.00 6.66
C ASP A 165 11.42 13.47 6.20
N SER A 166 11.16 12.18 6.44
CA SER A 166 9.87 11.53 6.14
C SER A 166 8.81 11.75 7.22
N MET A 167 9.15 12.43 8.31
CA MET A 167 8.24 12.74 9.41
C MET A 167 8.03 14.23 9.56
N ARG A 168 6.78 14.64 9.75
CA ARG A 168 6.39 16.00 10.09
C ARG A 168 5.86 16.04 11.50
N ILE A 169 6.48 16.85 12.35
CA ILE A 169 6.08 17.03 13.75
C ILE A 169 5.33 18.35 13.86
N ALA A 170 4.06 18.29 14.28
CA ALA A 170 3.21 19.45 14.51
C ALA A 170 2.66 19.38 15.96
N GLY A 171 3.39 19.98 16.90
CA GLY A 171 3.03 19.94 18.31
C GLY A 171 3.20 18.53 18.90
N GLN A 172 2.09 17.88 19.24
CA GLN A 172 2.07 16.47 19.72
C GLN A 172 1.76 15.48 18.60
N ASP A 173 1.39 15.96 17.41
CA ASP A 173 1.11 15.09 16.27
C ASP A 173 2.39 14.83 15.47
N VAL A 174 2.61 13.58 15.13
CA VAL A 174 3.64 13.12 14.21
C VAL A 174 2.93 12.49 13.02
N LEU A 175 3.20 13.02 11.83
CA LEU A 175 2.77 12.47 10.56
C LEU A 175 3.97 11.82 9.88
N LEU A 176 3.87 10.54 9.57
CA LEU A 176 4.86 9.80 8.81
C LEU A 176 4.31 9.49 7.42
N GLU A 177 5.09 9.77 6.38
CA GLU A 177 4.78 9.43 4.99
C GLU A 177 5.69 8.27 4.53
N VAL A 178 5.07 7.14 4.19
CA VAL A 178 5.74 5.90 3.78
C VAL A 178 5.37 5.57 2.34
N VAL A 179 6.31 5.00 1.61
CA VAL A 179 6.14 4.50 0.25
C VAL A 179 6.45 3.01 0.22
N LEU A 180 5.60 2.25 -0.43
CA LEU A 180 5.87 0.88 -0.86
C LEU A 180 6.09 0.91 -2.37
N SER A 181 7.31 0.59 -2.82
CA SER A 181 7.60 0.51 -4.25
C SER A 181 6.91 -0.70 -4.87
N THR A 182 6.11 -0.45 -5.89
CA THR A 182 5.33 -1.48 -6.60
C THR A 182 5.63 -1.53 -8.09
N ASP A 183 6.50 -0.64 -8.56
CA ASP A 183 6.99 -0.56 -9.93
C ASP A 183 8.22 -1.45 -10.22
N GLY A 184 8.84 -2.01 -9.18
CA GLY A 184 10.05 -2.85 -9.32
C GLY A 184 11.28 -2.05 -9.75
N VAL A 185 11.19 -0.71 -9.72
CA VAL A 185 12.32 0.19 -9.96
C VAL A 185 13.06 0.33 -8.64
N GLU A 186 14.37 0.09 -8.64
CA GLU A 186 15.19 0.45 -7.47
C GLU A 186 14.99 1.94 -7.20
N PRO A 187 14.60 2.36 -5.98
CA PRO A 187 14.19 3.74 -5.77
C PRO A 187 15.38 4.69 -5.93
N LEU A 188 15.55 5.24 -7.12
CA LEU A 188 16.64 6.15 -7.48
C LEU A 188 16.18 7.61 -7.29
N TYR A 189 15.64 7.93 -6.10
CA TYR A 189 15.17 9.26 -5.67
C TYR A 189 13.79 9.74 -6.14
N PHE A 190 13.01 8.94 -6.86
CA PHE A 190 11.66 9.34 -7.28
C PHE A 190 10.63 8.25 -6.99
N ILE A 191 9.40 8.71 -6.75
CA ILE A 191 8.21 7.88 -6.56
C ILE A 191 7.48 7.87 -7.90
N THR A 192 7.02 6.71 -8.33
CA THR A 192 6.25 6.59 -9.57
C THR A 192 4.75 6.66 -9.29
N ALA A 193 3.95 6.82 -10.34
CA ALA A 193 2.49 6.80 -10.22
C ALA A 193 1.96 5.43 -9.75
N ASP A 194 2.77 4.38 -9.89
CA ASP A 194 2.42 3.02 -9.52
C ASP A 194 2.72 2.70 -8.04
N ASP A 195 3.52 3.53 -7.35
CA ASP A 195 3.90 3.33 -5.95
C ASP A 195 2.76 3.62 -4.98
N LEU A 196 2.69 2.83 -3.90
CA LEU A 196 1.68 3.02 -2.86
C LEU A 196 2.22 3.92 -1.74
N THR A 197 1.58 5.08 -1.56
CA THR A 197 1.86 5.96 -0.42
C THR A 197 0.91 5.69 0.75
N TYR A 198 1.45 5.59 1.96
CA TYR A 198 0.71 5.42 3.20
C TYR A 198 1.09 6.50 4.21
N GLN A 199 0.08 7.10 4.85
CA GLN A 199 0.28 8.09 5.90
C GLN A 199 -0.10 7.51 7.26
N ALA A 200 0.87 7.43 8.17
CA ALA A 200 0.64 7.06 9.56
C ALA A 200 0.61 8.32 10.43
N LYS A 201 -0.37 8.39 11.34
CA LYS A 201 -0.46 9.47 12.33
C LYS A 201 -0.25 8.91 13.72
N SER A 202 0.61 9.55 14.48
CA SER A 202 0.88 9.24 15.88
C SER A 202 0.70 10.48 16.74
N LEU A 203 0.06 10.30 17.89
CA LEU A 203 0.17 11.28 18.98
C LEU A 203 1.43 10.94 19.75
N GLN A 204 2.50 11.71 19.55
CA GLN A 204 3.67 11.66 20.40
C GLN A 204 3.24 12.13 21.78
N GLN A 205 2.85 11.17 22.63
CA GLN A 205 2.81 11.38 24.06
C GLN A 205 4.22 11.77 24.43
N GLN A 206 4.44 13.06 24.67
CA GLN A 206 5.64 13.53 25.33
C GLN A 206 5.69 12.77 26.66
N LEU A 207 6.47 11.68 26.68
CA LEU A 207 6.92 11.07 27.90
C LEU A 207 7.88 12.11 28.48
N ILE A 208 7.30 13.06 29.20
CA ILE A 208 8.04 13.92 30.10
C ILE A 208 8.70 12.94 31.08
N VAL A 209 10.00 12.70 30.90
CA VAL A 209 10.85 12.02 31.86
C VAL A 209 10.93 12.92 33.08
N LEU A 210 9.94 12.83 33.94
CA LEU A 210 10.08 13.14 35.35
C LEU A 210 9.91 11.80 36.05
N GLY A 211 11.02 11.27 36.57
CA GLY A 211 10.99 10.03 37.33
C GLY A 211 9.94 10.12 38.44
N GLY A 212 9.00 9.18 38.44
CA GLY A 212 7.97 9.07 39.45
C GLY A 212 6.65 8.58 38.86
N ASP A 213 6.28 7.34 39.18
CA ASP A 213 5.02 6.70 38.80
C ASP A 213 3.81 7.63 38.97
N THR A 214 3.26 8.14 37.88
CA THR A 214 1.95 8.79 37.89
C THR A 214 1.12 8.30 36.72
N LEU A 215 0.18 7.39 37.02
CA LEU A 215 -0.92 7.01 36.13
C LEU A 215 -1.78 8.26 35.87
N ILE A 216 -1.60 8.88 34.70
CA ILE A 216 -2.45 9.99 34.26
C ILE A 216 -3.81 9.41 33.84
N ARG A 217 -4.76 9.32 34.78
CA ARG A 217 -6.17 9.08 34.47
C ARG A 217 -6.80 10.39 33.97
N ARG A 218 -6.92 10.53 32.65
CA ARG A 218 -7.68 11.64 32.05
C ARG A 218 -9.17 11.43 32.27
N ARG A 219 -9.85 12.40 32.89
CA ARG A 219 -11.31 12.42 33.11
C ARG A 219 -11.90 13.59 32.31
N LEU A 220 -12.88 13.31 31.46
CA LEU A 220 -13.65 14.35 30.77
C LEU A 220 -14.54 15.06 31.80
N VAL A 221 -14.44 16.39 31.88
CA VAL A 221 -15.27 17.23 32.75
C VAL A 221 -15.94 18.29 31.88
N VAL A 222 -17.27 18.30 31.90
CA VAL A 222 -18.10 19.27 31.18
C VAL A 222 -18.47 20.39 32.16
N VAL A 223 -18.19 21.62 31.78
CA VAL A 223 -18.51 22.85 32.54
C VAL A 223 -19.35 23.78 31.67
N ASN A 224 -20.22 24.56 32.30
CA ASN A 224 -21.22 25.40 31.63
C ASN A 224 -20.82 26.87 31.53
N SER A 225 -19.72 27.31 32.19
CA SER A 225 -19.19 28.68 32.06
C SER A 225 -17.66 28.74 32.21
N GLU A 226 -17.08 29.88 31.80
CA GLU A 226 -15.65 30.15 31.97
C GLU A 226 -15.27 30.30 33.46
N GLU A 227 -16.19 30.77 34.32
CA GLU A 227 -15.95 30.79 35.77
C GLU A 227 -15.92 29.39 36.39
N GLU A 228 -16.80 28.49 35.93
CA GLU A 228 -16.78 27.09 36.36
C GLU A 228 -15.48 26.38 35.93
N LEU A 229 -14.99 26.69 34.73
CA LEU A 229 -13.68 26.21 34.27
C LEU A 229 -12.56 26.73 35.17
N ARG A 230 -12.53 28.03 35.50
CA ARG A 230 -11.53 28.62 36.39
C ARG A 230 -11.59 28.04 37.80
N TYR A 231 -12.79 27.76 38.31
CA TYR A 231 -12.98 27.09 39.58
C TYR A 231 -12.42 25.65 39.54
N TYR A 232 -12.80 24.86 38.54
CA TYR A 232 -12.34 23.47 38.39
C TYR A 232 -10.82 23.37 38.26
N VAL A 233 -10.21 24.25 37.45
CA VAL A 233 -8.73 24.30 37.30
C VAL A 233 -8.05 24.64 38.63
N LYS A 234 -8.71 25.40 39.51
CA LYS A 234 -8.14 25.82 40.79
C LYS A 234 -8.37 24.80 41.92
N THR A 235 -9.51 24.11 41.94
CA THR A 235 -9.93 23.26 43.07
C THR A 235 -9.93 21.77 42.75
N GLY A 236 -9.99 21.39 41.47
CA GLY A 236 -10.21 20.00 41.04
C GLY A 236 -11.65 19.50 41.25
N GLU A 237 -12.56 20.35 41.74
CA GLU A 237 -13.96 20.02 42.00
C GLU A 237 -14.88 20.66 40.96
N VAL A 238 -15.90 19.93 40.52
CA VAL A 238 -16.94 20.48 39.63
C VAL A 238 -17.92 21.28 40.49
N PRO A 239 -18.20 22.55 40.17
CA PRO A 239 -19.19 23.35 40.88
C PRO A 239 -20.54 22.63 40.94
N ARG A 240 -21.13 22.50 42.13
CA ARG A 240 -22.50 21.98 42.25
C ARG A 240 -23.47 23.07 41.80
N PRO A 241 -24.51 22.76 41.00
CA PRO A 241 -25.53 23.74 40.67
C PRO A 241 -26.19 24.24 41.96
N ALA A 242 -26.25 25.57 42.13
CA ALA A 242 -26.97 26.18 43.23
C ALA A 242 -28.47 25.94 43.03
N GLY A 243 -28.99 24.84 43.59
CA GLY A 243 -30.41 24.47 43.50
C GLY A 243 -30.73 22.98 43.41
N ALA A 244 -29.99 22.11 44.10
CA ALA A 244 -30.35 20.71 44.32
C ALA A 244 -30.08 20.29 45.78
#